data_AF-A0A2A2RPJ7-F1
#
_entry.id   AF-A0A2A2RPJ7-F1
#
_cell.length_a   1.000
_cell.length_b   1.000
_cell.length_c   1.000
_cell.angle_alpha   90.00
_cell.angle_beta   90.00
_cell.angle_gamma   90.00
#
_symmetry.space_group_name_H-M   'P 1'
#
loop_
_entity.id
_entity.type
_entity.pdbx_description
1 polymer ?
#
loop_
_entity_poly.entity_id
_entity_poly.type
_entity_poly.pdbx_seq_one_letter_code
_entity_poly.pdbx_strand_id
1 'polypeptide(L)'
;MNPFDRSWQKLTALARQAPAAALESAPLGLATRVVARAWSEPAARPWAVMERFAFRGLLVAVALGGAAAIFDDSGSTAEPNEDYANADTVNELLDLT
;
A
#
# COMPACT_ATOMS: atom_id res chain seq x y z
N MET A 1 8.72 -17.44 -21.87
CA MET A 1 7.40 -17.93 -21.44
C MET A 1 6.71 -16.84 -20.66
N ASN A 2 5.48 -16.48 -21.04
CA ASN A 2 4.69 -15.44 -20.40
C ASN A 2 4.37 -15.86 -18.94
N PRO A 3 4.30 -14.94 -17.96
CA PRO A 3 3.79 -15.24 -16.62
C PRO A 3 2.45 -16.00 -16.63
N PHE A 4 1.58 -15.72 -17.60
CA PHE A 4 0.35 -16.50 -17.81
C PHE A 4 0.65 -17.98 -18.10
N ASP A 5 1.55 -18.27 -19.04
CA ASP A 5 1.93 -19.64 -19.43
C ASP A 5 2.51 -20.41 -18.25
N ARG A 6 3.36 -19.76 -17.44
CA ARG A 6 3.96 -20.39 -16.25
C ARG A 6 2.89 -20.73 -15.21
N SER A 7 1.92 -19.85 -15.02
CA SER A 7 0.81 -20.05 -14.09
C SER A 7 -0.11 -21.17 -14.57
N TRP A 8 -0.42 -21.17 -15.87
CA TRP A 8 -1.19 -22.22 -16.53
C TRP A 8 -0.53 -23.59 -16.43
N GLN A 9 0.78 -23.67 -16.68
CA GLN A 9 1.55 -24.91 -16.56
C GLN A 9 1.59 -25.43 -15.12
N LYS A 10 1.72 -24.55 -14.13
CA LYS A 10 1.69 -24.93 -12.72
C LYS A 10 0.33 -25.50 -12.33
N LEU A 11 -0.76 -24.84 -12.73
CA LEU A 11 -2.13 -25.29 -12.44
C LEU A 11 -2.46 -26.62 -13.13
N THR A 12 -2.04 -26.79 -14.38
CA THR A 12 -2.24 -28.04 -15.12
C THR A 12 -1.43 -29.20 -14.53
N ALA A 13 -0.20 -28.95 -14.05
CA ALA A 13 0.58 -29.96 -13.33
C ALA A 13 -0.10 -30.39 -12.01
N LEU A 14 -0.63 -29.44 -11.24
CA LEU A 14 -1.37 -29.73 -10.00
C LEU A 14 -2.67 -30.50 -10.28
N ALA A 15 -3.41 -30.13 -11.32
CA ALA A 15 -4.65 -30.83 -11.69
C ALA A 15 -4.39 -32.30 -12.06
N ARG A 16 -3.24 -32.61 -12.66
CA ARG A 16 -2.83 -34.00 -12.98
C ARG A 16 -2.39 -34.79 -11.76
N GLN A 17 -2.00 -34.13 -10.68
CA GLN A 17 -1.64 -34.77 -9.41
C GLN A 17 -2.86 -35.05 -8.53
N ALA A 18 -4.06 -34.61 -8.92
CA ALA A 18 -5.26 -34.90 -8.17
C ALA A 18 -5.56 -36.42 -8.18
N PRO A 19 -5.87 -37.02 -7.01
CA PRO A 19 -6.17 -38.44 -6.94
C PRO A 19 -7.43 -38.78 -7.76
N ALA A 20 -7.37 -39.89 -8.52
CA ALA A 20 -8.46 -40.36 -9.39
C ALA A 20 -9.73 -40.84 -8.64
N ALA A 21 -9.74 -40.76 -7.31
CA ALA A 21 -10.64 -41.50 -6.43
C ALA A 21 -12.10 -41.03 -6.39
N ALA A 22 -12.50 -40.02 -7.17
CA ALA A 22 -13.83 -39.41 -7.02
C ALA A 22 -14.67 -39.37 -8.31
N LEU A 23 -14.26 -40.04 -9.39
CA LEU A 23 -15.04 -40.04 -10.63
C LEU A 23 -16.30 -40.92 -10.52
N GLU A 24 -16.24 -42.03 -9.79
CA GLU A 24 -17.39 -42.90 -9.58
C GLU A 24 -18.38 -42.37 -8.53
N SER A 25 -17.94 -41.52 -7.61
CA SER A 25 -18.78 -40.93 -6.55
C SER A 25 -19.17 -39.48 -6.81
N ALA A 26 -18.77 -38.90 -7.96
CA ALA A 26 -19.11 -37.52 -8.28
C ALA A 26 -20.62 -37.42 -8.58
N PRO A 27 -21.38 -36.59 -7.83
CA PRO A 27 -22.79 -36.40 -8.12
C PRO A 27 -22.98 -35.89 -9.56
N LEU A 28 -23.96 -36.44 -10.26
CA LEU A 28 -24.33 -36.00 -11.60
C LEU A 28 -24.51 -34.47 -11.63
N GLY A 29 -23.83 -33.81 -12.57
CA GLY A 29 -23.87 -32.35 -12.70
C GLY A 29 -22.88 -31.59 -11.80
N LEU A 30 -21.92 -32.25 -11.14
CA LEU A 30 -20.81 -31.59 -10.42
C LEU A 30 -20.12 -30.56 -11.33
N ALA A 31 -19.72 -30.98 -12.55
CA ALA A 31 -19.07 -30.08 -13.52
C ALA A 31 -19.94 -28.85 -13.82
N THR A 32 -21.24 -29.03 -14.07
CA THR A 32 -22.18 -27.95 -14.33
C THR A 32 -22.31 -27.00 -13.13
N ARG A 33 -22.33 -27.54 -11.90
CA ARG A 33 -22.38 -26.73 -10.67
C ARG A 33 -21.07 -25.98 -10.42
N VAL A 34 -19.91 -26.56 -10.72
CA VAL A 34 -18.61 -25.85 -10.63
C VAL A 34 -18.57 -24.72 -11.65
N VAL A 35 -18.98 -24.97 -12.89
CA VAL A 35 -19.01 -23.94 -13.95
C VAL A 35 -19.99 -22.83 -13.59
N ALA A 36 -21.20 -23.17 -13.14
CA ALA A 36 -22.19 -22.21 -12.68
C ALA A 36 -21.67 -21.38 -11.50
N ARG A 37 -20.98 -22.02 -10.54
CA ARG A 37 -20.38 -21.32 -9.40
C ARG A 37 -19.28 -20.38 -9.84
N ALA A 38 -18.35 -20.84 -10.66
CA ALA A 38 -17.23 -20.04 -11.17
C ALA A 38 -17.71 -18.83 -11.97
N TRP A 39 -18.80 -18.97 -12.73
CA TRP A 39 -19.43 -17.86 -13.45
C TRP A 39 -20.27 -16.94 -12.57
N SER A 40 -20.79 -17.43 -11.43
CA SER A 40 -21.57 -16.64 -10.48
C SER A 40 -20.71 -15.80 -9.52
N GLU A 41 -19.42 -16.12 -9.41
CA GLU A 41 -18.53 -15.38 -8.52
C GLU A 41 -18.21 -14.01 -9.13
N PRO A 42 -18.47 -12.90 -8.40
CA PRO A 42 -18.07 -11.58 -8.86
C PRO A 42 -16.57 -11.59 -9.10
N ALA A 43 -16.14 -11.15 -10.29
CA ALA A 43 -14.72 -11.03 -10.61
C ALA A 43 -14.00 -10.34 -9.45
N ALA A 44 -13.05 -11.05 -8.83
CA ALA A 44 -12.29 -10.55 -7.70
C ALA A 44 -11.74 -9.18 -8.09
N ARG A 45 -12.19 -8.10 -7.43
CA ARG A 45 -11.72 -6.74 -7.73
C ARG A 45 -10.26 -6.65 -7.31
N PRO A 46 -9.28 -6.69 -8.24
CA PRO A 46 -7.86 -6.66 -7.87
C PRO A 46 -7.52 -5.35 -7.13
N TRP A 47 -8.33 -4.32 -7.36
CA TRP A 47 -8.29 -3.02 -6.69
C TRP A 47 -8.54 -3.08 -5.18
N ALA A 48 -9.38 -4.01 -4.68
CA ALA A 48 -9.74 -4.05 -3.27
C ALA A 48 -8.54 -4.38 -2.35
N VAL A 49 -7.57 -5.13 -2.86
CA VAL A 49 -6.33 -5.45 -2.14
C VAL A 49 -5.40 -4.22 -2.09
N MET A 50 -5.30 -3.50 -3.21
CA MET A 50 -4.52 -2.27 -3.32
C MET A 50 -5.08 -1.17 -2.40
N GLU A 51 -6.40 -1.01 -2.37
CA GLU A 51 -7.10 -0.07 -1.52
C GLU A 51 -6.81 -0.33 -0.03
N ARG A 52 -6.88 -1.60 0.40
CA ARG A 52 -6.56 -1.98 1.77
C ARG A 52 -5.10 -1.75 2.16
N PHE A 53 -4.18 -1.91 1.20
CA PHE A 53 -2.77 -1.62 1.40
C PHE A 53 -2.52 -0.11 1.48
N ALA A 54 -3.14 0.67 0.60
CA ALA A 54 -3.05 2.13 0.57
C ALA A 54 -3.56 2.76 1.88
N PHE A 55 -4.71 2.31 2.40
CA PHE A 55 -5.22 2.79 3.68
C PHE A 55 -4.31 2.46 4.86
N ARG A 56 -3.70 1.27 4.88
CA ARG A 56 -2.73 0.91 5.91
C ARG A 56 -1.47 1.78 5.83
N GLY A 57 -0.95 2.02 4.62
CA GLY A 57 0.18 2.91 4.40
C GLY A 57 -0.12 4.35 4.81
N LEU A 58 -1.30 4.86 4.46
CA LEU A 58 -1.75 6.20 4.84
C LEU A 58 -1.82 6.36 6.36
N LEU A 59 -2.39 5.39 7.08
CA LEU A 59 -2.45 5.43 8.55
C LEU A 59 -1.07 5.46 9.18
N VAL A 60 -0.13 4.67 8.66
CA VAL A 60 1.26 4.67 9.14
C VAL A 60 1.91 6.03 8.88
N ALA A 61 1.74 6.60 7.68
CA ALA A 61 2.27 7.92 7.35
C ALA A 61 1.69 9.03 8.24
N VAL A 62 0.39 8.99 8.52
CA VAL A 62 -0.26 9.95 9.44
C VAL A 62 0.28 9.81 10.86
N ALA A 63 0.48 8.58 11.35
CA ALA A 63 1.05 8.35 12.68
C ALA A 63 2.50 8.87 12.78
N LEU A 64 3.33 8.59 11.77
CA LEU A 64 4.71 9.08 11.73
C LEU A 64 4.77 10.61 11.59
N GLY A 65 3.93 11.19 10.72
CA GLY A 65 3.85 12.64 10.53
C GLY A 65 3.35 13.36 11.78
N GLY A 66 2.34 12.81 12.45
CA GLY A 66 1.84 13.33 13.73
C GLY A 66 2.91 13.25 14.83
N ALA A 67 3.63 12.12 14.91
CA ALA A 67 4.76 12.00 15.85
C ALA A 67 5.85 13.04 15.57
N ALA A 68 6.24 13.22 14.30
CA ALA A 68 7.23 14.21 13.91
C ALA A 68 6.81 15.64 14.28
N ALA A 69 5.55 16.01 14.06
CA ALA A 69 5.03 17.33 14.44
C ALA A 69 5.05 17.57 15.95
N ILE A 70 4.79 16.54 16.77
CA ILE A 70 4.86 16.65 18.24
C ILE A 70 6.30 16.83 18.71
N PHE A 71 7.26 16.13 18.09
CA PHE A 71 8.68 16.28 18.43
C PHE A 71 9.26 17.62 17.94
N ASP A 72 8.75 18.17 16.83
CA ASP A 72 9.13 19.49 16.32
C ASP A 72 8.60 20.62 17.23
N ASP A 73 7.34 20.52 17.66
CA ASP A 73 6.74 21.46 18.63
C ASP A 73 7.45 21.42 20.00
N SER A 74 7.95 20.25 20.40
CA SER A 74 8.76 20.09 21.61
C SER A 74 10.14 20.79 21.53
N GLY A 75 10.63 21.09 20.31
CA GLY A 75 11.85 21.86 20.06
C GLY A 75 11.61 23.34 19.80
N SER A 76 10.35 23.77 19.60
CA SER A 76 9.97 25.14 19.24
C SER A 76 9.74 26.06 20.46
N THR A 77 10.26 25.70 21.64
CA THR A 77 10.47 26.65 22.75
C THR A 77 11.92 27.15 22.79
N ALA A 78 12.58 27.21 21.64
CA ALA A 78 13.76 28.05 21.47
C ALA A 78 13.28 29.50 21.37
N GLU A 79 13.45 30.21 22.50
CA GLU A 79 13.61 31.66 22.69
C GLU A 79 13.49 32.51 21.42
N PRO A 80 12.73 33.64 21.43
CA PRO A 80 12.79 34.60 20.34
C PRO A 80 14.23 35.13 20.23
N ASN A 81 14.99 34.59 19.28
CA ASN A 81 16.32 35.05 18.98
C ASN A 81 16.15 36.45 18.38
N GLU A 82 16.43 37.47 19.20
CA GLU A 82 16.44 38.86 18.82
C GLU A 82 17.57 39.11 17.81
N ASP A 83 17.39 38.65 16.56
CA ASP A 83 18.30 38.94 15.45
C ASP A 83 17.85 40.24 14.73
N TYR A 84 17.54 41.27 15.54
CA TYR A 84 17.23 42.62 15.08
C TYR A 84 18.42 43.59 15.19
N ALA A 85 19.66 43.07 15.30
CA ALA A 85 20.86 43.89 15.48
C ALA A 85 21.70 44.12 14.20
N ASN A 86 21.26 43.65 13.03
CA ASN A 86 22.03 43.80 11.78
C ASN A 86 21.50 44.89 10.83
N ALA A 87 20.35 45.50 11.14
CA ALA A 87 19.83 46.62 10.33
C ALA A 87 20.49 47.96 10.71
N ASP A 88 20.91 48.13 11.96
CA ASP A 88 21.45 49.40 12.47
C ASP A 88 22.94 49.58 12.17
N THR A 89 23.71 48.49 12.10
CA THR A 89 25.15 48.54 11.80
C THR A 89 25.45 48.96 10.36
N VAL A 90 24.52 48.72 9.42
CA VAL A 90 24.71 49.10 8.01
C VAL A 90 24.51 50.60 7.82
N ASN A 91 23.59 51.22 8.55
CA ASN A 91 23.38 52.67 8.50
C ASN A 91 24.57 53.44 9.13
N GLU A 92 25.16 52.93 10.22
CA GLU A 92 26.31 53.57 10.86
C GLU A 92 27.58 53.53 9.99
N LEU A 93 27.74 52.49 9.15
CA LEU A 93 28.83 52.37 8.18
C LEU A 93 28.69 53.29 6.95
N LEU A 94 27.47 53.68 6.59
CA LEU A 94 27.21 54.58 5.46
C LEU A 94 27.34 56.06 5.81
N ASP A 95 27.28 56.42 7.11
CA ASP A 95 27.40 57.82 7.59
C ASP A 95 28.85 58.20 7.97
N LEU A 96 29.80 57.26 7.86
CA LEU A 96 31.23 57.44 8.18
C LEU A 96 32.14 57.63 6.94
N THR A 97 31.58 57.85 5.75
CA THR A 97 32.31 58.17 4.50
C THR A 97 31.74 59.40 3.83
#